data_AF-A0A959P8J4-F1
#
_entry.id   AF-A0A959P8J4-F1
#
_cell.length_a   1.000
_cell.length_b   1.000
_cell.length_c   1.000
_cell.angle_alpha   90.00
_cell.angle_beta   90.00
_cell.angle_gamma   90.00
#
_symmetry.space_group_name_H-M   'P 1'
#
loop_
_entity.id
_entity.type
_entity.pdbx_description
1 polymer ?
#
loop_
_entity_poly.entity_id
_entity_poly.type
_entity_poly.pdbx_seq_one_letter_code
_entity_poly.pdbx_strand_id
1 'polypeptide(L)'
;MRKQDHLIALIKSLTGTEKRQFVQMAKTEKRHKGYLKLYNALLHADHYDANELSLTLGKKKTDLANEKKYLEKVLMKALRNIRTEQPHVKAINSLIDANILIDKGLFELAAAKLKRAIDEAKRVSFHNIEWHAHGLMLTVASEPNEATNRMQDVTVIHLEGLNECARKMSITSEMELLSFRVYEAYDDRHFDQTESDRAETHMLIEHPLLNVDHTDQHIEFQKYNLLTLLYSRLRDTEAAVRVTAKWVSQVEKQDFIEPNEYITALSCHAQALISHGEISEIRSWLSDLNSNRYRNLPVDGERMKTLLGKYLYWHRSTAYYLFAHKGEKLGHECSQFVDDHIQEWEDTVQILSANHFITATVRIACCSLLMGRAQDALSMLNRLFNEFDMNVHPRRWGEAKTLYAMTLLSIGEYKLFPSAVKNAIYFLKKRELYQSLDRLVLAHFAQLPVEPEIGDVAILLKDLGSRINEWNVGNSGLTPTENLPYLVWSEQTFSEL
;
A
#
# COMPACT_ATOMS: atom_id res chain seq x y z
N MET A 1 17.63 17.98 -1.33
CA MET A 1 18.57 17.53 -0.27
C MET A 1 19.99 17.93 -0.64
N ARG A 2 20.73 18.64 0.23
CA ARG A 2 22.14 18.96 -0.02
C ARG A 2 22.98 17.69 0.16
N LYS A 3 24.02 17.49 -0.67
CA LYS A 3 24.97 16.35 -0.64
C LYS A 3 25.62 16.07 0.74
N GLN A 4 25.47 16.95 1.73
CA GLN A 4 26.20 16.89 3.00
C GLN A 4 25.61 15.91 4.03
N ASP A 5 24.35 15.49 3.89
CA ASP A 5 23.62 14.73 4.93
C ASP A 5 23.53 13.20 4.69
N HIS A 6 24.04 12.69 3.57
CA HIS A 6 23.87 11.27 3.20
C HIS A 6 24.59 10.32 4.18
N LEU A 7 25.74 10.73 4.73
CA LEU A 7 26.47 9.92 5.71
C LEU A 7 25.72 9.82 7.04
N ILE A 8 25.10 10.92 7.50
CA ILE A 8 24.29 10.91 8.73
C ILE A 8 23.06 10.02 8.51
N ALA A 9 22.37 10.17 7.38
CA ALA A 9 21.24 9.32 7.01
C ALA A 9 21.64 7.83 7.00
N LEU A 10 22.79 7.50 6.39
CA LEU A 10 23.32 6.14 6.37
C LEU A 10 23.62 5.61 7.79
N ILE A 11 24.27 6.41 8.65
CA ILE A 11 24.57 6.00 10.03
C ILE A 11 23.28 5.81 10.84
N LYS A 12 22.29 6.69 10.67
CA LYS A 12 20.99 6.61 11.34
C LYS A 12 20.19 5.40 10.86
N SER A 13 20.27 5.02 9.58
CA SER A 13 19.56 3.86 9.03
C SER A 13 20.13 2.51 9.46
N LEU A 14 21.32 2.45 10.06
CA LEU A 14 21.90 1.19 10.53
C LEU A 14 21.12 0.62 11.71
N THR A 15 20.91 -0.69 11.67
CA THR A 15 20.39 -1.46 12.80
C THR A 15 21.38 -1.46 13.97
N GLY A 16 20.88 -1.69 15.19
CA GLY A 16 21.74 -1.82 16.38
C GLY A 16 22.80 -2.92 16.24
N THR A 17 22.52 -3.96 15.46
CA THR A 17 23.49 -5.04 15.16
C THR A 17 24.55 -4.58 14.18
N GLU A 18 24.18 -3.93 13.07
CA GLU A 18 25.14 -3.37 12.10
C GLU A 18 26.09 -2.35 12.75
N LYS A 19 25.55 -1.46 13.61
CA LYS A 19 26.36 -0.49 14.37
C LYS A 19 27.41 -1.17 15.24
N ARG A 20 27.02 -2.22 15.97
CA ARG A 20 27.94 -2.99 16.83
C ARG A 20 29.02 -3.71 16.02
N GLN A 21 28.64 -4.36 14.93
CA GLN A 21 29.57 -5.06 14.04
C GLN A 21 30.57 -4.09 13.40
N PHE A 22 30.11 -2.94 12.91
CA PHE A 22 31.00 -1.89 12.39
C PHE A 22 32.04 -1.45 13.42
N VAL A 23 31.62 -1.12 14.64
CA VAL A 23 32.55 -0.72 15.72
C VAL A 23 33.53 -1.83 16.05
N GLN A 24 33.09 -3.09 16.06
CA GLN A 24 33.97 -4.25 16.29
C GLN A 24 35.01 -4.41 15.18
N MET A 25 34.62 -4.28 13.91
CA MET A 25 35.53 -4.32 12.76
C MET A 25 36.51 -3.15 12.76
N ALA A 26 36.08 -1.97 13.18
CA ALA A 26 36.94 -0.79 13.27
C ALA A 26 37.95 -0.88 14.44
N LYS A 27 37.62 -1.64 15.50
CA LYS A 27 38.54 -1.87 16.62
C LYS A 27 39.76 -2.69 16.23
N THR A 28 39.60 -3.64 15.30
CA THR A 28 40.68 -4.52 14.82
C THR A 28 41.58 -3.87 13.77
N GLU A 29 41.18 -2.72 13.21
CA GLU A 29 41.96 -1.97 12.23
C GLU A 29 43.14 -1.23 12.91
N LYS A 30 44.37 -1.43 12.40
CA LYS A 30 45.60 -0.84 12.97
C LYS A 30 45.78 0.68 12.71
N ARG A 31 44.93 1.27 11.86
CA ARG A 31 45.04 2.68 11.44
C ARG A 31 44.50 3.65 12.49
N HIS A 32 44.86 4.93 12.34
CA HIS A 32 44.40 6.01 13.20
C HIS A 32 42.86 6.08 13.27
N LYS A 33 42.32 5.93 14.48
CA LYS A 33 40.88 5.80 14.77
C LYS A 33 40.12 7.13 14.81
N GLY A 34 40.65 8.17 14.18
CA GLY A 34 40.06 9.51 14.17
C GLY A 34 38.63 9.53 13.61
N TYR A 35 38.37 8.73 12.58
CA TYR A 35 37.06 8.55 11.95
C TYR A 35 36.00 7.93 12.87
N LEU A 36 36.40 7.14 13.89
CA LEU A 36 35.46 6.59 14.87
C LEU A 36 34.92 7.67 15.82
N LYS A 37 35.75 8.65 16.16
CA LYS A 37 35.29 9.80 16.95
C LYS A 37 34.26 10.61 16.15
N LEU A 38 34.51 10.80 14.85
CA LEU A 38 33.54 11.42 13.94
C LEU A 38 32.25 10.59 13.86
N TYR A 39 32.32 9.27 13.68
CA TYR A 39 31.15 8.39 13.67
C TYR A 39 30.28 8.55 14.93
N ASN A 40 30.90 8.55 16.11
CA ASN A 40 30.17 8.73 17.38
C ASN A 40 29.50 10.10 17.49
N ALA A 41 30.16 11.16 17.03
CA ALA A 41 29.55 12.49 16.98
C ALA A 41 28.34 12.54 16.03
N LEU A 42 28.44 11.86 14.89
CA LEU A 42 27.37 11.83 13.88
C LEU A 42 26.17 10.93 14.26
N LEU A 43 26.30 10.04 15.24
CA LEU A 43 25.16 9.21 15.71
C LEU A 43 24.03 10.06 16.27
N HIS A 44 24.36 11.19 16.90
CA HIS A 44 23.42 12.07 17.59
C HIS A 44 23.19 13.39 16.85
N ALA A 45 23.93 13.65 15.76
CA ALA A 45 23.79 14.87 14.99
C ALA A 45 22.60 14.80 14.04
N ASP A 46 21.89 15.92 13.89
CA ASP A 46 20.80 16.05 12.92
C ASP A 46 21.28 16.50 11.54
N HIS A 47 22.37 17.26 11.48
CA HIS A 47 22.99 17.74 10.26
C HIS A 47 24.50 17.81 10.39
N TYR A 48 25.22 17.83 9.27
CA TYR A 48 26.68 17.92 9.27
C TYR A 48 27.13 19.38 9.35
N ASP A 49 27.54 19.86 10.53
CA ASP A 49 28.20 21.17 10.69
C ASP A 49 29.71 21.01 10.90
N ALA A 50 30.50 21.43 9.90
CA ALA A 50 31.96 21.36 9.94
C ALA A 50 32.60 22.31 10.97
N ASN A 51 31.94 23.43 11.31
CA ASN A 51 32.43 24.36 12.34
C ASN A 51 32.25 23.74 13.73
N GLU A 52 31.04 23.26 14.01
CA GLU A 52 30.71 22.66 15.29
C GLU A 52 31.57 21.41 15.54
N LEU A 53 31.65 20.50 14.56
CA LEU A 53 32.47 19.30 14.65
C LEU A 53 33.97 19.61 14.77
N SER A 54 34.45 20.70 14.17
CA SER A 54 35.86 21.13 14.26
C SER A 54 36.21 21.57 15.69
N LEU A 55 35.30 22.31 16.33
CA LEU A 55 35.43 22.73 17.73
C LEU A 55 35.31 21.53 18.68
N THR A 56 34.27 20.72 18.53
CA THR A 56 33.98 19.58 19.42
C THR A 56 35.04 18.49 19.36
N LEU A 57 35.59 18.20 18.17
CA LEU A 57 36.60 17.15 18.00
C LEU A 57 38.04 17.67 18.07
N GLY A 58 38.25 18.98 18.18
CA GLY A 58 39.57 19.61 18.22
C GLY A 58 40.38 19.38 16.95
N LYS A 59 39.74 19.41 15.77
CA LYS A 59 40.36 19.08 14.47
C LYS A 59 40.20 20.20 13.48
N LYS A 60 41.14 20.33 12.54
CA LYS A 60 40.98 21.25 11.40
C LYS A 60 39.86 20.73 10.51
N LYS A 61 39.11 21.65 9.88
CA LYS A 61 38.04 21.31 8.93
C LYS A 61 38.52 20.41 7.78
N THR A 62 39.76 20.60 7.33
CA THR A 62 40.41 19.75 6.31
C THR A 62 40.55 18.30 6.77
N ASP A 63 40.91 18.10 8.04
CA ASP A 63 41.09 16.77 8.62
C ASP A 63 39.72 16.08 8.80
N LEU A 64 38.69 16.84 9.20
CA LEU A 64 37.31 16.33 9.26
C LEU A 64 36.77 15.93 7.89
N ALA A 65 37.08 16.67 6.83
CA ALA A 65 36.68 16.30 5.48
C ALA A 65 37.35 14.97 5.04
N ASN A 66 38.64 14.81 5.35
CA ASN A 66 39.37 13.58 5.07
C ASN A 66 38.84 12.40 5.90
N GLU A 67 38.55 12.62 7.18
CA GLU A 67 37.97 11.61 8.07
C GLU A 67 36.54 11.25 7.68
N LYS A 68 35.75 12.20 7.17
CA LYS A 68 34.42 11.95 6.63
C LYS A 68 34.50 11.00 5.44
N LYS A 69 35.36 11.30 4.46
CA LYS A 69 35.57 10.45 3.28
C LYS A 69 36.11 9.07 3.65
N TYR A 70 36.99 9.00 4.65
CA TYR A 70 37.51 7.73 5.15
C TYR A 70 36.44 6.94 5.90
N LEU A 71 35.64 7.59 6.74
CA LEU A 71 34.51 6.99 7.45
C LEU A 71 33.52 6.39 6.47
N GLU A 72 33.12 7.12 5.43
CA GLU A 72 32.28 6.57 4.34
C GLU A 72 32.88 5.30 3.75
N LYS A 73 34.17 5.33 3.40
CA LYS A 73 34.85 4.18 2.80
C LYS A 73 34.88 2.97 3.73
N VAL A 74 35.26 3.15 5.00
CA VAL A 74 35.35 2.05 5.98
C VAL A 74 33.97 1.53 6.35
N LEU A 75 32.99 2.41 6.50
CA LEU A 75 31.61 2.04 6.78
C LEU A 75 31.03 1.20 5.65
N MET A 76 31.19 1.64 4.40
CA MET A 76 30.74 0.85 3.23
C MET A 76 31.44 -0.50 3.14
N LYS A 77 32.74 -0.57 3.46
CA LYS A 77 33.48 -1.84 3.51
C LYS A 77 32.91 -2.78 4.58
N ALA A 78 32.62 -2.27 5.77
CA ALA A 78 32.04 -3.05 6.84
C ALA A 78 30.64 -3.56 6.47
N LEU A 79 29.78 -2.72 5.91
CA LEU A 79 28.44 -3.11 5.48
C LEU A 79 28.46 -4.19 4.40
N ARG A 80 29.39 -4.11 3.43
CA ARG A 80 29.59 -5.19 2.44
C ARG A 80 29.98 -6.50 3.13
N ASN A 81 30.90 -6.45 4.09
CA ASN A 81 31.34 -7.64 4.81
C ASN A 81 30.21 -8.28 5.63
N ILE A 82 29.37 -7.47 6.28
CA ILE A 82 28.19 -7.94 7.03
C ILE A 82 27.21 -8.66 6.11
N ARG A 83 27.09 -8.20 4.85
CA ARG A 83 26.15 -8.74 3.87
C ARG A 83 26.74 -9.87 3.01
N THR A 84 28.00 -10.27 3.21
CA THR A 84 28.68 -11.29 2.39
C THR A 84 27.91 -12.61 2.33
N GLU A 85 27.18 -12.94 3.39
CA GLU A 85 26.43 -14.19 3.45
C GLU A 85 25.10 -14.16 2.68
N GLN A 86 24.64 -12.98 2.25
CA GLN A 86 23.40 -12.84 1.49
C GLN A 86 23.55 -13.44 0.08
N PRO A 87 22.58 -14.22 -0.41
CA PRO A 87 22.70 -14.94 -1.69
C PRO A 87 23.06 -14.04 -2.88
N HIS A 88 22.42 -12.87 -3.01
CA HIS A 88 22.70 -11.92 -4.08
C HIS A 88 24.15 -11.39 -4.02
N VAL A 89 24.67 -11.14 -2.82
CA VAL A 89 26.06 -10.73 -2.63
C VAL A 89 27.02 -11.88 -2.93
N LYS A 90 26.69 -13.12 -2.54
CA LYS A 90 27.47 -14.32 -2.89
C LYS A 90 27.57 -14.52 -4.39
N ALA A 91 26.45 -14.36 -5.11
CA ALA A 91 26.39 -14.47 -6.55
C ALA A 91 27.32 -13.43 -7.22
N ILE A 92 27.18 -12.15 -6.86
CA ILE A 92 28.02 -11.06 -7.38
C ILE A 92 29.50 -11.30 -7.05
N ASN A 93 29.84 -11.63 -5.81
CA ASN A 93 31.23 -11.85 -5.41
C ASN A 93 31.83 -13.05 -6.16
N SER A 94 31.07 -14.13 -6.35
CA SER A 94 31.54 -15.30 -7.11
C SER A 94 31.77 -14.95 -8.58
N LEU A 95 30.93 -14.10 -9.17
CA LEU A 95 31.12 -13.59 -10.53
C LEU A 95 32.38 -12.70 -10.65
N ILE A 96 32.61 -11.82 -9.68
CA ILE A 96 33.82 -10.97 -9.64
C ILE A 96 35.08 -11.83 -9.48
N ASP A 97 35.08 -12.79 -8.55
CA ASP A 97 36.17 -13.74 -8.35
C ASP A 97 36.46 -14.51 -9.66
N ALA A 98 35.42 -14.97 -10.35
CA ALA A 98 35.57 -15.68 -11.62
C ALA A 98 36.24 -14.82 -12.69
N ASN A 99 35.81 -13.57 -12.87
CA ASN A 99 36.44 -12.64 -13.81
C ASN A 99 37.94 -12.44 -13.51
N ILE A 100 38.29 -12.24 -12.23
CA ILE A 100 39.70 -12.11 -11.82
C ILE A 100 40.48 -13.38 -12.19
N LEU A 101 39.90 -14.57 -12.00
CA LEU A 101 40.55 -15.84 -12.30
C LEU A 101 40.72 -16.06 -13.82
N ILE A 102 39.72 -15.66 -14.63
CA ILE A 102 39.78 -15.65 -16.10
C ILE A 102 40.93 -14.75 -16.55
N ASP A 103 41.03 -13.52 -16.02
CA ASP A 103 42.11 -12.58 -16.34
C ASP A 103 43.51 -13.11 -15.97
N LYS A 104 43.58 -14.09 -15.06
CA LYS A 104 44.82 -14.75 -14.63
C LYS A 104 45.07 -16.09 -15.36
N GLY A 105 44.20 -16.50 -16.28
CA GLY A 105 44.29 -17.78 -16.98
C GLY A 105 44.00 -19.01 -16.10
N LEU A 106 43.33 -18.82 -14.96
CA LEU A 106 42.98 -19.88 -14.00
C LEU A 106 41.56 -20.41 -14.26
N PHE A 107 41.36 -21.03 -15.43
CA PHE A 107 40.05 -21.36 -15.99
C PHE A 107 39.24 -22.40 -15.19
N GLU A 108 39.86 -23.49 -14.71
CA GLU A 108 39.17 -24.47 -13.86
C GLU A 108 38.59 -23.84 -12.57
N LEU A 109 39.37 -22.97 -11.92
CA LEU A 109 38.95 -22.26 -10.71
C LEU A 109 37.86 -21.23 -11.03
N ALA A 110 37.97 -20.56 -12.18
CA ALA A 110 36.94 -19.65 -12.66
C ALA A 110 35.62 -20.38 -12.89
N ALA A 111 35.64 -21.55 -13.55
CA ALA A 111 34.45 -22.36 -13.79
C ALA A 111 33.73 -22.75 -12.48
N ALA A 112 34.49 -23.15 -11.45
CA ALA A 112 33.92 -23.46 -10.14
C ALA A 112 33.23 -22.24 -9.49
N LYS A 113 33.82 -21.05 -9.63
CA LYS A 113 33.23 -19.80 -9.15
C LYS A 113 31.99 -19.39 -9.94
N LEU A 114 32.00 -19.54 -11.26
CA LEU A 114 30.85 -19.27 -12.13
C LEU A 114 29.69 -20.20 -11.83
N LYS A 115 29.93 -21.50 -11.63
CA LYS A 115 28.89 -22.45 -11.22
C LYS A 115 28.20 -22.01 -9.94
N ARG A 116 28.99 -21.61 -8.94
CA ARG A 116 28.46 -21.06 -7.68
C ARG A 116 27.67 -19.78 -7.90
N ALA A 117 28.12 -18.89 -8.79
CA ALA A 117 27.40 -17.67 -9.13
C ALA A 117 26.03 -17.98 -9.76
N ILE A 118 25.96 -18.96 -10.68
CA ILE A 118 24.73 -19.45 -11.30
C ILE A 118 23.79 -20.01 -10.23
N ASP A 119 24.27 -20.92 -9.38
CA ASP A 119 23.44 -21.58 -8.36
C ASP A 119 22.87 -20.56 -7.36
N GLU A 120 23.69 -19.62 -6.90
CA GLU A 120 23.25 -18.56 -5.98
C GLU A 120 22.30 -17.56 -6.65
N ALA A 121 22.54 -17.20 -7.92
CA ALA A 121 21.67 -16.29 -8.68
C ALA A 121 20.30 -16.93 -8.95
N LYS A 122 20.27 -18.21 -9.35
CA LYS A 122 19.03 -18.99 -9.53
C LYS A 122 18.19 -19.02 -8.27
N ARG A 123 18.82 -19.19 -7.10
CA ARG A 123 18.14 -19.26 -5.81
C ARG A 123 17.36 -17.99 -5.46
N VAL A 124 17.77 -16.83 -5.98
CA VAL A 124 17.11 -15.54 -5.73
C VAL A 124 16.56 -14.89 -7.00
N SER A 125 16.36 -15.67 -8.07
CA SER A 125 15.84 -15.19 -9.36
C SER A 125 16.60 -13.98 -9.92
N PHE A 126 17.92 -13.92 -9.71
CA PHE A 126 18.74 -12.78 -10.14
C PHE A 126 19.26 -12.98 -11.57
N HIS A 127 18.33 -12.97 -12.53
CA HIS A 127 18.54 -13.47 -13.90
C HIS A 127 19.62 -12.73 -14.69
N ASN A 128 19.89 -11.46 -14.42
CA ASN A 128 20.98 -10.72 -15.07
C ASN A 128 22.38 -11.22 -14.65
N ILE A 129 22.57 -11.57 -13.37
CA ILE A 129 23.82 -12.14 -12.86
C ILE A 129 23.97 -13.58 -13.35
N GLU A 130 22.88 -14.34 -13.32
CA GLU A 130 22.82 -15.69 -13.88
C GLU A 130 23.23 -15.68 -15.37
N TRP A 131 22.62 -14.80 -16.17
CA TRP A 131 22.94 -14.60 -17.58
C TRP A 131 24.43 -14.30 -17.79
N HIS A 132 24.98 -13.33 -17.03
CA HIS A 132 26.39 -12.98 -17.16
C HIS A 132 27.33 -14.15 -16.79
N ALA A 133 26.98 -14.92 -15.77
CA ALA A 133 27.75 -16.09 -15.36
C ALA A 133 27.72 -17.20 -16.43
N HIS A 134 26.57 -17.44 -17.07
CA HIS A 134 26.47 -18.35 -18.22
C HIS A 134 27.34 -17.88 -19.40
N GLY A 135 27.35 -16.58 -19.69
CA GLY A 135 28.17 -16.01 -20.76
C GLY A 135 29.67 -16.19 -20.53
N LEU A 136 30.14 -15.92 -19.31
CA LEU A 136 31.55 -16.15 -18.95
C LEU A 136 31.92 -17.64 -18.96
N MET A 137 30.97 -18.53 -18.67
CA MET A 137 31.23 -19.97 -18.75
C MET A 137 31.50 -20.42 -20.19
N LEU A 138 30.84 -19.80 -21.18
CA LEU A 138 31.14 -20.04 -22.59
C LEU A 138 32.55 -19.55 -22.96
N THR A 139 32.98 -18.41 -22.40
CA THR A 139 34.36 -17.93 -22.56
C THR A 139 35.36 -18.95 -22.02
N VAL A 140 35.16 -19.40 -20.79
CA VAL A 140 36.01 -20.43 -20.15
C VAL A 140 36.03 -21.72 -20.95
N ALA A 141 34.86 -22.18 -21.43
CA ALA A 141 34.75 -23.40 -22.21
C ALA A 141 35.40 -23.32 -23.61
N SER A 142 35.61 -22.11 -24.13
CA SER A 142 36.20 -21.89 -25.45
C SER A 142 37.74 -21.86 -25.45
N GLU A 143 38.37 -21.99 -24.27
CA GLU A 143 39.82 -21.90 -24.14
C GLU A 143 40.53 -23.15 -24.70
N PRO A 144 41.55 -23.00 -25.57
CA PRO A 144 42.15 -24.12 -26.32
C PRO A 144 42.72 -25.26 -25.46
N ASN A 145 43.13 -24.96 -24.23
CA ASN A 145 43.71 -25.95 -23.30
C ASN A 145 42.64 -26.69 -22.46
N GLU A 146 41.40 -26.20 -22.44
CA GLU A 146 40.23 -26.79 -21.76
C GLU A 146 39.30 -27.51 -22.76
N ALA A 147 39.41 -27.16 -24.05
CA ALA A 147 38.59 -27.64 -25.15
C ALA A 147 38.77 -29.16 -25.41
N THR A 148 37.90 -29.97 -24.83
CA THR A 148 37.75 -31.43 -25.09
C THR A 148 36.32 -31.74 -25.55
N ASN A 149 35.99 -33.00 -25.87
CA ASN A 149 34.61 -33.42 -26.24
C ASN A 149 33.54 -33.02 -25.19
N ARG A 150 33.91 -32.69 -23.95
CA ARG A 150 33.02 -32.12 -22.92
C ARG A 150 32.47 -30.72 -23.28
N MET A 151 33.09 -30.04 -24.25
CA MET A 151 32.81 -28.65 -24.62
C MET A 151 31.50 -28.47 -25.39
N GLN A 152 31.08 -29.45 -26.20
CA GLN A 152 29.78 -29.38 -26.90
C GLN A 152 28.60 -29.45 -25.91
N ASP A 153 28.63 -30.38 -24.97
CA ASP A 153 27.58 -30.53 -23.95
C ASP A 153 27.51 -29.31 -23.01
N VAL A 154 28.66 -28.78 -22.60
CA VAL A 154 28.73 -27.57 -21.76
C VAL A 154 28.23 -26.33 -22.52
N THR A 155 28.58 -26.18 -23.80
CA THR A 155 28.16 -25.03 -24.62
C THR A 155 26.64 -24.97 -24.75
N VAL A 156 25.99 -26.10 -25.04
CA VAL A 156 24.53 -26.16 -25.17
C VAL A 156 23.85 -25.75 -23.87
N ILE A 157 24.26 -26.32 -22.73
CA ILE A 157 23.69 -26.01 -21.41
C ILE A 157 23.76 -24.52 -21.10
N HIS A 158 24.90 -23.87 -21.40
CA HIS A 158 25.05 -22.45 -21.07
C HIS A 158 24.36 -21.52 -22.08
N LEU A 159 24.26 -21.90 -23.36
CA LEU A 159 23.43 -21.17 -24.34
C LEU A 159 21.94 -21.26 -24.00
N GLU A 160 21.44 -22.43 -23.61
CA GLU A 160 20.05 -22.59 -23.15
C GLU A 160 19.80 -21.75 -21.89
N GLY A 161 20.74 -21.74 -20.94
CA GLY A 161 20.65 -20.90 -19.74
C GLY A 161 20.62 -19.39 -20.07
N LEU A 162 21.43 -18.93 -21.03
CA LEU A 162 21.40 -17.55 -21.51
C LEU A 162 20.04 -17.19 -22.11
N ASN A 163 19.51 -18.05 -22.99
CA ASN A 163 18.23 -17.83 -23.64
C ASN A 163 17.08 -17.79 -22.63
N GLU A 164 17.08 -18.69 -21.64
CA GLU A 164 16.06 -18.70 -20.60
C GLU A 164 16.14 -17.45 -19.71
N CYS A 165 17.34 -17.03 -19.30
CA CYS A 165 17.51 -15.78 -18.54
C CYS A 165 17.06 -14.57 -19.36
N ALA A 166 17.42 -14.49 -20.65
CA ALA A 166 17.02 -13.42 -21.54
C ALA A 166 15.49 -13.34 -21.68
N ARG A 167 14.83 -14.50 -21.86
CA ARG A 167 13.37 -14.60 -21.92
C ARG A 167 12.72 -14.08 -20.64
N LYS A 168 13.20 -14.50 -19.45
CA LYS A 168 12.68 -14.03 -18.17
C LYS A 168 12.86 -12.52 -17.99
N MET A 169 14.04 -11.99 -18.30
CA MET A 169 14.28 -10.54 -18.24
C MET A 169 13.38 -9.74 -19.20
N SER A 170 13.09 -10.27 -20.40
CA SER A 170 12.16 -9.65 -21.34
C SER A 170 10.76 -9.57 -20.74
N ILE A 171 10.24 -10.70 -20.23
CA ILE A 171 8.91 -10.76 -19.61
C ILE A 171 8.82 -9.80 -18.42
N THR A 172 9.81 -9.79 -17.53
CA THR A 172 9.83 -8.86 -16.39
C THR A 172 9.80 -7.41 -16.88
N SER A 173 10.63 -7.06 -17.85
CA SER A 173 10.69 -5.67 -18.37
C SER A 173 9.39 -5.25 -19.05
N GLU A 174 8.79 -6.14 -19.84
CA GLU A 174 7.51 -5.90 -20.51
C GLU A 174 6.36 -5.79 -19.50
N MET A 175 6.34 -6.61 -18.46
CA MET A 175 5.34 -6.53 -17.40
C MET A 175 5.48 -5.24 -16.59
N GLU A 176 6.70 -4.81 -16.27
CA GLU A 176 6.93 -3.52 -15.59
C GLU A 176 6.45 -2.35 -16.46
N LEU A 177 6.78 -2.35 -17.76
CA LEU A 177 6.28 -1.33 -18.70
C LEU A 177 4.75 -1.31 -18.78
N LEU A 178 4.12 -2.48 -18.80
CA LEU A 178 2.66 -2.59 -18.76
C LEU A 178 2.10 -2.04 -17.44
N SER A 179 2.70 -2.42 -16.32
CA SER A 179 2.34 -1.95 -14.98
C SER A 179 2.37 -0.41 -14.92
N PHE A 180 3.44 0.21 -15.40
CA PHE A 180 3.55 1.67 -15.47
C PHE A 180 2.40 2.30 -16.25
N ARG A 181 2.03 1.76 -17.41
CA ARG A 181 0.91 2.28 -18.22
C ARG A 181 -0.42 2.18 -17.50
N VAL A 182 -0.67 1.05 -16.83
CA VAL A 182 -1.91 0.83 -16.08
C VAL A 182 -2.01 1.80 -14.89
N TYR A 183 -0.93 1.96 -14.12
CA TYR A 183 -0.90 2.87 -12.97
C TYR A 183 -0.99 4.34 -13.38
N GLU A 184 -0.26 4.76 -14.42
CA GLU A 184 -0.35 6.12 -14.96
C GLU A 184 -1.79 6.45 -15.35
N ALA A 185 -2.42 5.57 -16.13
CA ALA A 185 -3.80 5.76 -16.50
C ALA A 185 -4.71 5.81 -15.25
N TYR A 186 -4.46 4.98 -14.24
CA TYR A 186 -5.32 4.83 -13.04
C TYR A 186 -5.23 6.08 -12.16
N ASP A 187 -4.02 6.57 -11.90
CA ASP A 187 -3.79 7.75 -11.09
C ASP A 187 -4.42 9.00 -11.73
N ASP A 188 -4.36 9.12 -13.06
CA ASP A 188 -4.90 10.27 -13.79
C ASP A 188 -6.43 10.37 -13.76
N ARG A 189 -7.14 9.25 -13.92
CA ARG A 189 -8.59 9.26 -14.18
C ARG A 189 -9.43 8.46 -13.18
N HIS A 190 -8.85 7.47 -12.50
CA HIS A 190 -9.49 6.44 -11.67
C HIS A 190 -10.53 5.57 -12.41
N PHE A 191 -11.41 6.16 -13.21
CA PHE A 191 -12.43 5.50 -14.03
C PHE A 191 -12.38 5.97 -15.49
N ASP A 192 -12.80 5.09 -16.40
CA ASP A 192 -12.89 5.41 -17.83
C ASP A 192 -14.19 6.17 -18.13
N GLN A 193 -14.05 7.44 -18.50
CA GLN A 193 -15.20 8.32 -18.74
C GLN A 193 -15.60 8.32 -20.22
N THR A 194 -14.61 8.31 -21.12
CA THR A 194 -14.83 8.36 -22.56
C THR A 194 -14.76 6.98 -23.23
N GLU A 195 -15.28 6.88 -24.45
CA GLU A 195 -15.13 5.67 -25.27
C GLU A 195 -13.67 5.40 -25.62
N SER A 196 -12.86 6.46 -25.82
CA SER A 196 -11.42 6.34 -26.04
C SER A 196 -10.71 5.72 -24.84
N ASP A 197 -11.05 6.13 -23.61
CA ASP A 197 -10.47 5.56 -22.39
C ASP A 197 -10.83 4.07 -22.27
N ARG A 198 -12.10 3.73 -22.55
CA ARG A 198 -12.55 2.33 -22.52
C ARG A 198 -11.83 1.48 -23.56
N ALA A 199 -11.63 2.00 -24.77
CA ALA A 199 -10.90 1.30 -25.83
C ALA A 199 -9.42 1.06 -25.44
N GLU A 200 -8.76 2.06 -24.82
CA GLU A 200 -7.42 1.92 -24.28
C GLU A 200 -7.36 0.81 -23.21
N THR A 201 -8.28 0.83 -22.24
CA THR A 201 -8.33 -0.18 -21.17
C THR A 201 -8.60 -1.58 -21.72
N HIS A 202 -9.49 -1.75 -22.71
CA HIS A 202 -9.70 -3.03 -23.37
C HIS A 202 -8.42 -3.53 -24.07
N MET A 203 -7.70 -2.66 -24.78
CA MET A 203 -6.41 -3.01 -25.40
C MET A 203 -5.38 -3.46 -24.35
N LEU A 204 -5.34 -2.84 -23.17
CA LEU A 204 -4.47 -3.25 -22.07
C LEU A 204 -4.88 -4.62 -21.50
N ILE A 205 -6.18 -4.89 -21.33
CA ILE A 205 -6.70 -6.18 -20.87
C ILE A 205 -6.33 -7.29 -21.85
N GLU A 206 -6.39 -7.03 -23.16
CA GLU A 206 -6.04 -7.98 -24.23
C GLU A 206 -4.53 -8.23 -24.37
N HIS A 207 -3.69 -7.52 -23.60
CA HIS A 207 -2.25 -7.69 -23.67
C HIS A 207 -1.84 -9.16 -23.39
N PRO A 208 -0.94 -9.78 -24.19
CA PRO A 208 -0.61 -11.19 -24.06
C PRO A 208 -0.16 -11.60 -22.66
N LEU A 209 0.60 -10.75 -21.97
CA LEU A 209 1.07 -11.02 -20.60
C LEU A 209 -0.06 -11.12 -19.56
N LEU A 210 -1.24 -10.55 -19.80
CA LEU A 210 -2.36 -10.66 -18.87
C LEU A 210 -3.24 -11.89 -19.16
N ASN A 211 -3.09 -12.51 -20.33
CA ASN A 211 -3.95 -13.59 -20.82
C ASN A 211 -3.28 -14.97 -20.81
N VAL A 212 -2.04 -15.08 -20.34
CA VAL A 212 -1.33 -16.35 -20.13
C VAL A 212 -1.06 -16.59 -18.65
N ASP A 213 -1.04 -17.85 -18.23
CA ASP A 213 -0.63 -18.22 -16.88
C ASP A 213 0.90 -18.27 -16.81
N HIS A 214 1.47 -17.61 -15.79
CA HIS A 214 2.90 -17.52 -15.58
C HIS A 214 3.35 -18.50 -14.50
N THR A 215 4.49 -19.14 -14.74
CA THR A 215 5.14 -19.98 -13.73
C THR A 215 5.85 -19.16 -12.66
N ASP A 216 6.24 -17.92 -12.98
CA ASP A 216 6.82 -16.99 -12.04
C ASP A 216 5.71 -16.34 -11.18
N GLN A 217 5.75 -16.58 -9.87
CA GLN A 217 4.76 -16.09 -8.92
C GLN A 217 4.66 -14.56 -8.89
N HIS A 218 5.79 -13.86 -9.06
CA HIS A 218 5.78 -12.40 -9.03
C HIS A 218 5.07 -11.83 -10.26
N ILE A 219 5.31 -12.42 -11.43
CA ILE A 219 4.63 -12.01 -12.67
C ILE A 219 3.14 -12.35 -12.62
N GLU A 220 2.78 -13.52 -12.08
CA GLU A 220 1.37 -13.91 -11.91
C GLU A 220 0.65 -13.00 -10.92
N PHE A 221 1.29 -12.63 -9.81
CA PHE A 221 0.82 -11.62 -8.87
C PHE A 221 0.56 -10.27 -9.56
N GLN A 222 1.53 -9.77 -10.33
CA GLN A 222 1.40 -8.51 -11.05
C GLN A 222 0.24 -8.56 -12.03
N LYS A 223 0.09 -9.65 -12.81
CA LYS A 223 -1.03 -9.86 -13.74
C LYS A 223 -2.38 -9.67 -13.06
N TYR A 224 -2.64 -10.33 -11.93
CA TYR A 224 -3.94 -10.21 -11.24
C TYR A 224 -4.18 -8.82 -10.68
N ASN A 225 -3.14 -8.20 -10.12
CA ASN A 225 -3.23 -6.84 -9.61
C ASN A 225 -3.60 -5.86 -10.74
N LEU A 226 -2.93 -5.96 -11.89
CA LEU A 226 -3.21 -5.10 -13.07
C LEU A 226 -4.60 -5.35 -13.64
N LEU A 227 -5.02 -6.61 -13.79
CA LEU A 227 -6.39 -6.93 -14.24
C LEU A 227 -7.45 -6.36 -13.30
N THR A 228 -7.22 -6.42 -11.98
CA THR A 228 -8.13 -5.84 -11.00
C THR A 228 -8.30 -4.33 -11.19
N LEU A 229 -7.18 -3.61 -11.38
CA LEU A 229 -7.21 -2.17 -11.64
C LEU A 229 -7.93 -1.86 -12.96
N LEU A 230 -7.65 -2.62 -14.03
CA LEU A 230 -8.27 -2.42 -15.34
C LEU A 230 -9.78 -2.63 -15.31
N TYR A 231 -10.27 -3.72 -14.69
CA TYR A 231 -11.70 -3.95 -14.54
C TYR A 231 -12.38 -2.92 -13.61
N SER A 232 -11.66 -2.43 -12.59
CA SER A 232 -12.12 -1.32 -11.76
C SER A 232 -12.34 -0.03 -12.57
N ARG A 233 -11.46 0.28 -13.53
CA ARG A 233 -11.61 1.47 -14.40
C ARG A 233 -12.85 1.39 -15.27
N LEU A 234 -13.10 0.20 -15.84
CA LEU A 234 -14.31 -0.10 -16.64
C LEU A 234 -15.58 -0.18 -15.79
N ARG A 235 -15.43 -0.30 -14.46
CA ARG A 235 -16.52 -0.62 -13.53
C ARG A 235 -17.20 -1.95 -13.84
N ASP A 236 -16.45 -2.88 -14.44
CA ASP A 236 -16.88 -4.26 -14.60
C ASP A 236 -16.63 -5.00 -13.30
N THR A 237 -17.54 -4.79 -12.34
CA THR A 237 -17.43 -5.36 -10.99
C THR A 237 -17.49 -6.89 -11.01
N GLU A 238 -18.22 -7.47 -11.96
CA GLU A 238 -18.34 -8.92 -12.08
C GLU A 238 -17.01 -9.54 -12.52
N ALA A 239 -16.36 -8.96 -13.55
CA ALA A 239 -15.04 -9.39 -13.97
C ALA A 239 -13.99 -9.20 -12.87
N ALA A 240 -14.04 -8.08 -12.13
CA ALA A 240 -13.16 -7.84 -10.99
C ALA A 240 -13.33 -8.92 -9.90
N VAL A 241 -14.57 -9.29 -9.55
CA VAL A 241 -14.84 -10.37 -8.58
C VAL A 241 -14.28 -11.69 -9.08
N ARG A 242 -14.54 -12.08 -10.34
CA ARG A 242 -14.02 -13.34 -10.92
C ARG A 242 -12.49 -13.40 -10.89
N VAL A 243 -11.82 -12.32 -11.30
CA VAL A 243 -10.35 -12.21 -11.33
C VAL A 243 -9.75 -12.31 -9.95
N THR A 244 -10.26 -11.53 -9.00
CA THR A 244 -9.74 -11.50 -7.63
C THR A 244 -10.03 -12.80 -6.87
N ALA A 245 -11.17 -13.44 -7.10
CA ALA A 245 -11.47 -14.76 -6.55
C ALA A 245 -10.49 -15.83 -7.08
N LYS A 246 -10.20 -15.81 -8.39
CA LYS A 246 -9.19 -16.70 -8.99
C LYS A 246 -7.82 -16.47 -8.37
N TRP A 247 -7.43 -15.21 -8.18
CA TRP A 247 -6.15 -14.84 -7.56
C TRP A 247 -6.03 -15.39 -6.14
N VAL A 248 -7.01 -15.13 -5.27
CA VAL A 248 -7.04 -15.68 -3.90
C VAL A 248 -6.91 -17.20 -3.92
N SER A 249 -7.68 -17.89 -4.77
CA SER A 249 -7.63 -19.36 -4.89
C SER A 249 -6.26 -19.87 -5.34
N GLN A 250 -5.54 -19.14 -6.20
CA GLN A 250 -4.21 -19.54 -6.64
C GLN A 250 -3.14 -19.32 -5.57
N VAL A 251 -3.19 -18.20 -4.84
CA VAL A 251 -2.28 -17.95 -3.71
C VAL A 251 -2.43 -19.02 -2.64
N GLU A 252 -3.67 -19.42 -2.32
CA GLU A 252 -3.95 -20.45 -1.30
C GLU A 252 -3.47 -21.87 -1.67
N LYS A 253 -3.15 -22.11 -2.95
CA LYS A 253 -2.60 -23.40 -3.42
C LYS A 253 -1.07 -23.48 -3.35
N GLN A 254 -0.39 -22.40 -2.97
CA GLN A 254 1.06 -22.37 -2.92
C GLN A 254 1.59 -23.11 -1.68
N ASP A 255 2.73 -23.79 -1.82
CA ASP A 255 3.40 -24.49 -0.70
C ASP A 255 3.90 -23.54 0.39
N PHE A 256 4.10 -22.27 0.04
CA PHE A 256 4.46 -21.19 0.93
C PHE A 256 3.75 -19.92 0.47
N ILE A 257 3.07 -19.23 1.39
CA ILE A 257 2.32 -18.02 1.08
C ILE A 257 3.05 -16.82 1.68
N GLU A 258 3.38 -15.82 0.86
CA GLU A 258 3.90 -14.55 1.36
C GLU A 258 2.74 -13.71 1.95
N PRO A 259 2.84 -13.26 3.21
CA PRO A 259 1.75 -12.55 3.89
C PRO A 259 1.22 -11.28 3.20
N ASN A 260 2.11 -10.46 2.62
CA ASN A 260 1.71 -9.23 1.93
C ASN A 260 1.03 -9.53 0.58
N GLU A 261 1.47 -10.56 -0.13
CA GLU A 261 0.79 -11.00 -1.35
C GLU A 261 -0.64 -11.44 -1.05
N TYR A 262 -0.81 -12.29 -0.05
CA TYR A 262 -2.13 -12.81 0.32
C TYR A 262 -3.07 -11.72 0.84
N ILE A 263 -2.60 -10.80 1.70
CA ILE A 263 -3.44 -9.69 2.16
C ILE A 263 -3.83 -8.75 1.02
N THR A 264 -2.96 -8.57 0.02
CA THR A 264 -3.26 -7.76 -1.16
C THR A 264 -4.37 -8.42 -1.99
N ALA A 265 -4.25 -9.72 -2.27
CA ALA A 265 -5.29 -10.47 -2.99
C ALA A 265 -6.63 -10.41 -2.25
N LEU A 266 -6.64 -10.62 -0.92
CA LEU A 266 -7.85 -10.51 -0.09
C LEU A 266 -8.43 -9.10 -0.11
N SER A 267 -7.60 -8.06 -0.02
CA SER A 267 -8.03 -6.66 -0.05
C SER A 267 -8.64 -6.28 -1.40
N CYS A 268 -8.01 -6.70 -2.50
CA CYS A 268 -8.54 -6.49 -3.84
C CYS A 268 -9.88 -7.23 -4.03
N HIS A 269 -9.99 -8.47 -3.53
CA HIS A 269 -11.23 -9.22 -3.59
C HIS A 269 -12.35 -8.58 -2.77
N ALA A 270 -12.04 -8.14 -1.55
CA ALA A 270 -12.97 -7.40 -0.70
C ALA A 270 -13.51 -6.15 -1.40
N GLN A 271 -12.61 -5.35 -2.00
CA GLN A 271 -13.01 -4.16 -2.75
C GLN A 271 -13.92 -4.52 -3.93
N ALA A 272 -13.59 -5.59 -4.67
CA ALA A 272 -14.39 -6.04 -5.81
C ALA A 272 -15.80 -6.46 -5.38
N LEU A 273 -15.92 -7.25 -4.30
CA LEU A 273 -17.21 -7.67 -3.73
C LEU A 273 -18.04 -6.47 -3.24
N ILE A 274 -17.41 -5.55 -2.51
CA ILE A 274 -18.07 -4.33 -2.01
C ILE A 274 -18.57 -3.47 -3.18
N SER A 275 -17.77 -3.35 -4.25
CA SER A 275 -18.13 -2.58 -5.44
C SER A 275 -19.24 -3.26 -6.25
N HIS A 276 -19.24 -4.59 -6.30
CA HIS A 276 -20.32 -5.38 -6.91
C HIS A 276 -21.63 -5.22 -6.13
N GLY A 277 -21.53 -5.17 -4.80
CA GLY A 277 -22.63 -4.79 -3.91
C GLY A 277 -23.58 -5.93 -3.53
N GLU A 278 -23.31 -7.18 -3.94
CA GLU A 278 -24.13 -8.34 -3.56
C GLU A 278 -23.92 -8.71 -2.08
N ILE A 279 -24.96 -8.51 -1.27
CA ILE A 279 -24.87 -8.61 0.20
C ILE A 279 -24.51 -10.03 0.65
N SER A 280 -25.09 -11.04 0.01
CA SER A 280 -24.86 -12.45 0.33
C SER A 280 -23.38 -12.84 0.17
N GLU A 281 -22.74 -12.38 -0.91
CA GLU A 281 -21.33 -12.65 -1.17
C GLU A 281 -20.42 -11.94 -0.16
N ILE A 282 -20.72 -10.68 0.15
CA ILE A 282 -19.95 -9.91 1.16
C ILE A 282 -20.07 -10.57 2.54
N ARG A 283 -21.26 -11.06 2.93
CA ARG A 283 -21.43 -11.81 4.18
C ARG A 283 -20.65 -13.11 4.19
N SER A 284 -20.68 -13.86 3.09
CA SER A 284 -19.88 -15.08 2.97
C SER A 284 -18.41 -14.78 3.18
N TRP A 285 -17.90 -13.72 2.54
CA TRP A 285 -16.51 -13.29 2.69
C TRP A 285 -16.17 -12.85 4.13
N LEU A 286 -17.03 -12.07 4.80
CA LEU A 286 -16.84 -11.68 6.20
C LEU A 286 -16.82 -12.89 7.14
N SER A 287 -17.73 -13.85 6.93
CA SER A 287 -17.77 -15.11 7.68
C SER A 287 -16.48 -15.91 7.49
N ASP A 288 -16.03 -16.03 6.24
CA ASP A 288 -14.78 -16.72 5.91
C ASP A 288 -13.57 -16.07 6.58
N LEU A 289 -13.48 -14.74 6.61
CA LEU A 289 -12.42 -14.03 7.33
C LEU A 289 -12.45 -14.28 8.83
N ASN A 290 -13.63 -14.21 9.44
CA ASN A 290 -13.82 -14.43 10.87
C ASN A 290 -13.54 -15.88 11.31
N SER A 291 -13.67 -16.85 10.38
CA SER A 291 -13.34 -18.26 10.64
C SER A 291 -11.86 -18.52 10.93
N ASN A 292 -10.97 -17.55 10.69
CA ASN A 292 -9.52 -17.71 10.77
C ASN A 292 -8.96 -18.83 9.86
N ARG A 293 -9.57 -19.06 8.68
CA ARG A 293 -9.13 -20.11 7.73
C ARG A 293 -7.64 -20.05 7.37
N TYR A 294 -7.05 -18.85 7.39
CA TYR A 294 -5.63 -18.63 7.12
C TYR A 294 -4.71 -19.40 8.08
N ARG A 295 -5.18 -19.79 9.27
CA ARG A 295 -4.41 -20.61 10.22
C ARG A 295 -4.13 -22.03 9.72
N ASN A 296 -4.91 -22.49 8.74
CA ASN A 296 -4.72 -23.80 8.09
C ASN A 296 -3.86 -23.71 6.82
N LEU A 297 -3.41 -22.51 6.45
CA LEU A 297 -2.57 -22.27 5.28
C LEU A 297 -1.09 -22.22 5.67
N PRO A 298 -0.16 -22.49 4.73
CA PRO A 298 1.28 -22.39 4.96
C PRO A 298 1.75 -20.92 4.96
N VAL A 299 1.24 -20.14 5.91
CA VAL A 299 1.49 -18.70 6.08
C VAL A 299 1.89 -18.39 7.53
N ASP A 300 2.66 -17.31 7.73
CA ASP A 300 2.94 -16.79 9.08
C ASP A 300 1.65 -16.28 9.72
N GLY A 301 1.07 -17.07 10.62
CA GLY A 301 -0.22 -16.78 11.25
C GLY A 301 -0.24 -15.52 12.11
N GLU A 302 0.85 -15.20 12.81
CA GLU A 302 0.90 -14.01 13.68
C GLU A 302 1.06 -12.73 12.86
N ARG A 303 1.92 -12.79 11.83
CA ARG A 303 2.02 -11.71 10.85
C ARG A 303 0.69 -11.51 10.11
N MET A 304 0.02 -12.60 9.69
CA MET A 304 -1.28 -12.49 9.04
C MET A 304 -2.35 -11.90 9.94
N LYS A 305 -2.43 -12.31 11.21
CA LYS A 305 -3.37 -11.72 12.18
C LYS A 305 -3.20 -10.20 12.27
N THR A 306 -1.95 -9.74 12.35
CA THR A 306 -1.62 -8.31 12.36
C THR A 306 -2.05 -7.62 11.06
N LEU A 307 -1.74 -8.21 9.90
CA LEU A 307 -2.09 -7.65 8.59
C LEU A 307 -3.61 -7.60 8.37
N LEU A 308 -4.35 -8.65 8.75
CA LEU A 308 -5.82 -8.69 8.65
C LEU A 308 -6.45 -7.58 9.50
N GLY A 309 -5.99 -7.42 10.74
CA GLY A 309 -6.45 -6.36 11.63
C GLY A 309 -6.18 -4.96 11.08
N LYS A 310 -5.08 -4.75 10.36
CA LYS A 310 -4.71 -3.44 9.80
C LYS A 310 -5.35 -3.13 8.45
N TYR A 311 -5.32 -4.09 7.53
CA TYR A 311 -5.62 -3.85 6.11
C TYR A 311 -7.03 -4.24 5.71
N LEU A 312 -7.73 -5.09 6.46
CA LEU A 312 -9.13 -5.42 6.15
C LEU A 312 -10.14 -4.71 7.05
N TYR A 313 -9.69 -4.00 8.09
CA TYR A 313 -10.58 -3.22 8.95
C TYR A 313 -11.39 -2.18 8.17
N TRP A 314 -10.73 -1.48 7.25
CA TRP A 314 -11.42 -0.49 6.41
C TRP A 314 -12.44 -1.13 5.47
N HIS A 315 -12.15 -2.32 4.92
CA HIS A 315 -13.11 -3.08 4.11
C HIS A 315 -14.31 -3.53 4.94
N ARG A 316 -14.08 -4.04 6.16
CA ARG A 316 -15.15 -4.39 7.11
C ARG A 316 -16.04 -3.18 7.38
N SER A 317 -15.45 -2.02 7.69
CA SER A 317 -16.23 -0.79 7.91
C SER A 317 -17.08 -0.38 6.70
N THR A 318 -16.60 -0.64 5.49
CA THR A 318 -17.31 -0.33 4.25
C THR A 318 -18.45 -1.32 4.00
N ALA A 319 -18.23 -2.61 4.27
CA ALA A 319 -19.25 -3.64 4.18
C ALA A 319 -20.42 -3.35 5.14
N TYR A 320 -20.14 -3.07 6.42
CA TYR A 320 -21.19 -2.75 7.39
C TYR A 320 -21.91 -1.43 7.08
N TYR A 321 -21.20 -0.43 6.57
CA TYR A 321 -21.84 0.78 6.04
C TYR A 321 -22.80 0.44 4.89
N LEU A 322 -22.39 -0.38 3.92
CA LEU A 322 -23.22 -0.79 2.80
C LEU A 322 -24.47 -1.56 3.26
N PHE A 323 -24.32 -2.44 4.26
CA PHE A 323 -25.43 -3.18 4.86
C PHE A 323 -26.47 -2.24 5.47
N ALA A 324 -26.03 -1.29 6.29
CA ALA A 324 -26.91 -0.28 6.88
C ALA A 324 -27.57 0.58 5.79
N HIS A 325 -26.81 0.99 4.77
CA HIS A 325 -27.31 1.81 3.68
C HIS A 325 -28.39 1.11 2.84
N LYS A 326 -28.28 -0.21 2.62
CA LYS A 326 -29.29 -1.00 1.90
C LYS A 326 -30.53 -1.34 2.75
N GLY A 327 -30.63 -0.85 3.98
CA GLY A 327 -31.78 -1.10 4.85
C GLY A 327 -31.94 -2.56 5.27
N GLU A 328 -30.87 -3.36 5.17
CA GLU A 328 -30.86 -4.73 5.69
C GLU A 328 -31.06 -4.66 7.22
N LYS A 329 -32.03 -5.42 7.74
CA LYS A 329 -32.31 -5.57 9.18
C LYS A 329 -31.22 -6.37 9.90
N LEU A 330 -29.96 -6.12 9.58
CA LEU A 330 -28.77 -6.67 10.22
C LEU A 330 -28.50 -6.03 11.59
N GLY A 331 -29.53 -5.50 12.25
CA GLY A 331 -29.42 -4.64 13.42
C GLY A 331 -28.47 -5.18 14.49
N HIS A 332 -28.42 -6.50 14.71
CA HIS A 332 -27.48 -7.08 15.67
C HIS A 332 -26.01 -7.02 15.21
N GLU A 333 -25.69 -7.44 13.97
CA GLU A 333 -24.29 -7.48 13.49
C GLU A 333 -23.70 -6.08 13.29
N CYS A 334 -24.45 -5.16 12.69
CA CYS A 334 -24.01 -3.78 12.53
C CYS A 334 -23.88 -3.07 13.89
N SER A 335 -24.80 -3.34 14.83
CA SER A 335 -24.75 -2.74 16.17
C SER A 335 -23.52 -3.24 16.91
N GLN A 336 -23.29 -4.55 16.89
CA GLN A 336 -22.12 -5.15 17.53
C GLN A 336 -20.83 -4.58 16.94
N PHE A 337 -20.75 -4.40 15.62
CA PHE A 337 -19.56 -3.79 15.01
C PHE A 337 -19.32 -2.34 15.44
N VAL A 338 -20.40 -1.54 15.61
CA VAL A 338 -20.31 -0.18 16.17
C VAL A 338 -19.85 -0.22 17.62
N ASP A 339 -20.42 -1.13 18.44
CA ASP A 339 -20.07 -1.29 19.85
C ASP A 339 -18.60 -1.68 20.02
N ASP A 340 -18.14 -2.67 19.24
CA ASP A 340 -16.76 -3.13 19.20
C ASP A 340 -15.82 -1.96 18.83
N HIS A 341 -16.14 -1.17 17.81
CA HIS A 341 -15.29 -0.02 17.42
C HIS A 341 -15.18 1.05 18.54
N ILE A 342 -16.28 1.33 19.24
CA ILE A 342 -16.28 2.29 20.35
C ILE A 342 -15.43 1.76 21.51
N GLN A 343 -15.59 0.48 21.84
CA GLN A 343 -14.85 -0.17 22.92
C GLN A 343 -13.35 -0.29 22.61
N GLU A 344 -13.01 -0.64 21.36
CA GLU A 344 -11.65 -0.88 20.89
C GLU A 344 -10.99 0.37 20.29
N TRP A 345 -11.51 1.57 20.54
CA TRP A 345 -11.03 2.81 19.91
C TRP A 345 -9.52 3.00 20.06
N GLU A 346 -9.01 2.91 21.30
CA GLU A 346 -7.58 3.12 21.60
C GLU A 346 -6.69 2.11 20.90
N ASP A 347 -7.10 0.84 20.87
CA ASP A 347 -6.37 -0.23 20.20
C ASP A 347 -6.38 -0.02 18.68
N THR A 348 -7.52 0.38 18.14
CA THR A 348 -7.71 0.62 16.70
C THR A 348 -6.88 1.81 16.20
N VAL A 349 -6.79 2.90 16.99
CA VAL A 349 -5.94 4.07 16.69
C VAL A 349 -4.46 3.69 16.61
N GLN A 350 -3.99 2.77 17.45
CA GLN A 350 -2.59 2.33 17.45
C GLN A 350 -2.24 1.42 16.26
N ILE A 351 -3.22 0.67 15.74
CA ILE A 351 -3.02 -0.30 14.67
C ILE A 351 -3.13 0.34 13.29
N LEU A 352 -4.08 1.27 13.10
CA LEU A 352 -4.38 1.86 11.80
C LEU A 352 -3.53 3.11 11.51
N SER A 353 -3.32 3.38 10.22
CA SER A 353 -2.84 4.70 9.81
C SER A 353 -3.94 5.73 10.09
N ALA A 354 -3.57 6.98 10.37
CA ALA A 354 -4.56 8.03 10.64
C ALA A 354 -5.57 8.20 9.49
N ASN A 355 -5.15 8.02 8.23
CA ASN A 355 -6.04 8.03 7.06
C ASN A 355 -7.07 6.89 7.06
N HIS A 356 -6.62 5.66 7.35
CA HIS A 356 -7.53 4.51 7.42
C HIS A 356 -8.46 4.61 8.62
N PHE A 357 -7.97 5.06 9.76
CA PHE A 357 -8.76 5.28 10.97
C PHE A 357 -9.89 6.28 10.71
N ILE A 358 -9.56 7.49 10.22
CA ILE A 358 -10.55 8.53 9.93
C ILE A 358 -11.61 8.02 8.95
N THR A 359 -11.19 7.33 7.90
CA THR A 359 -12.12 6.78 6.89
C THR A 359 -13.06 5.74 7.50
N ALA A 360 -12.53 4.81 8.30
CA ALA A 360 -13.31 3.78 8.95
C ALA A 360 -14.30 4.39 9.97
N THR A 361 -13.85 5.32 10.82
CA THR A 361 -14.70 5.96 11.82
C THR A 361 -15.83 6.76 11.20
N VAL A 362 -15.60 7.49 10.09
CA VAL A 362 -16.68 8.20 9.39
C VAL A 362 -17.72 7.21 8.85
N ARG A 363 -17.30 6.07 8.28
CA ARG A 363 -18.22 5.03 7.79
C ARG A 363 -19.01 4.36 8.93
N ILE A 364 -18.35 4.11 10.06
CA ILE A 364 -18.99 3.51 11.25
C ILE A 364 -19.97 4.51 11.88
N ALA A 365 -19.64 5.80 11.92
CA ALA A 365 -20.57 6.85 12.35
C ALA A 365 -21.78 6.96 11.42
N CYS A 366 -21.60 6.83 10.10
CA CYS A 366 -22.73 6.71 9.17
C CYS A 366 -23.60 5.48 9.48
N CYS A 367 -22.98 4.32 9.69
CA CYS A 367 -23.67 3.09 10.04
C CYS A 367 -24.49 3.29 11.32
N SER A 368 -23.88 3.83 12.37
CA SER A 368 -24.52 4.16 13.65
C SER A 368 -25.71 5.12 13.47
N LEU A 369 -25.57 6.18 12.67
CA LEU A 369 -26.66 7.12 12.37
C LEU A 369 -27.85 6.43 11.69
N LEU A 370 -27.60 5.60 10.67
CA LEU A 370 -28.63 4.87 9.93
C LEU A 370 -29.35 3.79 10.76
N MET A 371 -28.77 3.41 11.89
CA MET A 371 -29.35 2.49 12.86
C MET A 371 -30.17 3.21 13.95
N GLY A 372 -30.36 4.53 13.84
CA GLY A 372 -31.02 5.33 14.87
C GLY A 372 -30.15 5.61 16.10
N ARG A 373 -28.86 5.25 16.07
CA ARG A 373 -27.91 5.45 17.17
C ARG A 373 -27.15 6.77 17.04
N ALA A 374 -27.86 7.86 16.74
CA ALA A 374 -27.26 9.15 16.42
C ALA A 374 -26.34 9.69 17.54
N GLN A 375 -26.62 9.39 18.81
CA GLN A 375 -25.76 9.80 19.92
C GLN A 375 -24.36 9.17 19.87
N ASP A 376 -24.27 7.90 19.43
CA ASP A 376 -22.99 7.20 19.30
C ASP A 376 -22.18 7.75 18.13
N ALA A 377 -22.85 8.03 17.00
CA ALA A 377 -22.26 8.75 15.87
C ALA A 377 -21.69 10.11 16.30
N LEU A 378 -22.42 10.89 17.11
CA LEU A 378 -21.96 12.17 17.64
C LEU A 378 -20.71 12.01 18.50
N SER A 379 -20.71 11.02 19.40
CA SER A 379 -19.58 10.71 20.28
C SER A 379 -18.31 10.39 19.48
N MET A 380 -18.41 9.50 18.50
CA MET A 380 -17.29 9.13 17.63
C MET A 380 -16.75 10.33 16.84
N LEU A 381 -17.62 11.18 16.28
CA LEU A 381 -17.21 12.35 15.52
C LEU A 381 -16.53 13.40 16.40
N ASN A 382 -17.05 13.68 17.59
CA ASN A 382 -16.40 14.58 18.54
C ASN A 382 -15.02 14.08 18.92
N ARG A 383 -14.88 12.78 19.20
CA ARG A 383 -13.59 12.17 19.55
C ARG A 383 -12.60 12.27 18.39
N LEU A 384 -13.04 11.93 17.17
CA LEU A 384 -12.26 12.12 15.94
C LEU A 384 -11.78 13.57 15.77
N PHE A 385 -12.65 14.55 16.05
CA PHE A 385 -12.32 15.97 15.92
C PHE A 385 -11.30 16.48 16.94
N ASN A 386 -11.24 15.85 18.11
CA ASN A 386 -10.33 16.24 19.19
C ASN A 386 -8.95 15.58 19.06
N GLU A 387 -8.89 14.36 18.53
CA GLU A 387 -7.66 13.56 18.50
C GLU A 387 -6.83 13.74 17.22
N PHE A 388 -7.44 14.14 16.10
CA PHE A 388 -6.78 14.18 14.79
C PHE A 388 -6.70 15.58 14.19
N ASP A 389 -5.65 15.83 13.41
CA ASP A 389 -5.50 17.06 12.63
C ASP A 389 -6.33 17.00 11.33
N MET A 390 -7.03 18.10 11.03
CA MET A 390 -7.88 18.24 9.83
C MET A 390 -7.13 18.12 8.50
N ASN A 391 -5.80 18.26 8.49
CA ASN A 391 -4.96 18.14 7.30
C ASN A 391 -4.61 16.68 6.96
N VAL A 392 -4.84 15.74 7.88
CA VAL A 392 -4.49 14.32 7.66
C VAL A 392 -5.26 13.76 6.46
N HIS A 393 -6.58 13.99 6.41
CA HIS A 393 -7.42 13.53 5.30
C HIS A 393 -8.53 14.55 4.98
N PRO A 394 -8.23 15.67 4.26
CA PRO A 394 -9.15 16.80 4.12
C PRO A 394 -10.53 16.45 3.56
N ARG A 395 -10.60 15.52 2.58
CA ARG A 395 -11.89 15.06 2.01
C ARG A 395 -12.78 14.36 3.04
N ARG A 396 -12.27 13.33 3.73
CA ARG A 396 -12.99 12.63 4.80
C ARG A 396 -13.32 13.54 5.99
N TRP A 397 -12.50 14.54 6.26
CA TRP A 397 -12.81 15.58 7.24
C TRP A 397 -13.99 16.46 6.85
N GLY A 398 -14.11 16.80 5.56
CA GLY A 398 -15.29 17.49 5.03
C GLY A 398 -16.56 16.68 5.23
N GLU A 399 -16.51 15.39 4.88
CA GLU A 399 -17.61 14.44 5.08
C GLU A 399 -17.97 14.29 6.55
N ALA A 400 -16.98 14.13 7.44
CA ALA A 400 -17.20 14.05 8.89
C ALA A 400 -17.95 15.28 9.42
N LYS A 401 -17.64 16.49 8.91
CA LYS A 401 -18.32 17.74 9.31
C LYS A 401 -19.76 17.81 8.81
N THR A 402 -20.02 17.35 7.58
CA THR A 402 -21.39 17.26 7.08
C THR A 402 -22.19 16.21 7.85
N LEU A 403 -21.61 15.04 8.12
CA LEU A 403 -22.22 14.00 8.94
C LEU A 403 -22.51 14.51 10.35
N TYR A 404 -21.61 15.28 10.95
CA TYR A 404 -21.83 15.90 12.26
C TYR A 404 -23.08 16.80 12.27
N ALA A 405 -23.28 17.60 11.22
CA ALA A 405 -24.51 18.41 11.09
C ALA A 405 -25.76 17.52 10.93
N MET A 406 -25.68 16.45 10.14
CA MET A 406 -26.79 15.47 10.00
C MET A 406 -27.13 14.85 11.37
N THR A 407 -26.11 14.43 12.12
CA THR A 407 -26.28 13.83 13.45
C THR A 407 -26.93 14.79 14.43
N LEU A 408 -26.49 16.05 14.48
CA LEU A 408 -27.11 17.08 15.33
C LEU A 408 -28.60 17.30 14.99
N LEU A 409 -28.95 17.29 13.70
CA LEU A 409 -30.33 17.44 13.28
C LEU A 409 -31.17 16.24 13.75
N SER A 410 -30.66 15.02 13.60
CA SER A 410 -31.38 13.79 13.99
C SER A 410 -31.62 13.65 15.50
N ILE A 411 -30.75 14.21 16.35
CA ILE A 411 -30.97 14.23 17.81
C ILE A 411 -31.76 15.45 18.29
N GLY A 412 -32.12 16.37 17.39
CA GLY A 412 -32.84 17.60 17.73
C GLY A 412 -31.98 18.68 18.41
N GLU A 413 -30.65 18.63 18.27
CA GLU A 413 -29.73 19.62 18.86
C GLU A 413 -29.59 20.87 17.97
N TYR A 414 -30.71 21.59 17.81
CA TYR A 414 -30.83 22.70 16.87
C TYR A 414 -29.95 23.90 17.22
N LYS A 415 -29.59 24.10 18.49
CA LYS A 415 -28.75 25.23 18.92
C LYS A 415 -27.35 25.20 18.31
N LEU A 416 -26.77 24.00 18.17
CA LEU A 416 -25.43 23.83 17.62
C LEU A 416 -25.44 23.68 16.09
N PHE A 417 -26.55 23.23 15.53
CA PHE A 417 -26.70 22.89 14.11
C PHE A 417 -26.30 24.03 13.14
N PRO A 418 -26.77 25.29 13.26
CA PRO A 418 -26.36 26.37 12.35
C PRO A 418 -24.86 26.62 12.33
N SER A 419 -24.22 26.51 13.49
CA SER A 419 -22.77 26.70 13.61
C SER A 419 -22.00 25.56 12.94
N ALA A 420 -22.48 24.33 13.07
CA ALA A 420 -21.92 23.15 12.42
C ALA A 420 -22.03 23.24 10.88
N VAL A 421 -23.20 23.62 10.36
CA VAL A 421 -23.43 23.82 8.92
C VAL A 421 -22.48 24.89 8.36
N LYS A 422 -22.38 26.04 9.04
CA LYS A 422 -21.47 27.13 8.63
C LYS A 422 -20.01 26.67 8.65
N ASN A 423 -19.61 25.89 9.66
CA ASN A 423 -18.25 25.35 9.76
C ASN A 423 -17.93 24.36 8.63
N ALA A 424 -18.86 23.46 8.31
CA ALA A 424 -18.73 22.51 7.20
C ALA A 424 -18.57 23.23 5.85
N ILE A 425 -19.47 24.21 5.56
CA ILE A 425 -19.40 25.03 4.34
C ILE A 425 -18.06 25.77 4.25
N TYR A 426 -17.64 26.44 5.33
CA TYR A 426 -16.38 27.18 5.35
C TYR A 426 -15.19 26.26 5.06
N PHE A 427 -15.13 25.10 5.71
CA PHE A 427 -14.05 24.14 5.54
C PHE A 427 -13.98 23.61 4.10
N LEU A 428 -15.11 23.14 3.55
CA LEU A 428 -15.18 22.59 2.20
C LEU A 428 -14.83 23.63 1.14
N LYS A 429 -15.30 24.89 1.28
CA LYS A 429 -14.94 25.98 0.38
C LYS A 429 -13.44 26.31 0.42
N LYS A 430 -12.87 26.42 1.62
CA LYS A 430 -11.45 26.76 1.81
C LYS A 430 -10.50 25.73 1.17
N ARG A 431 -10.94 24.48 1.04
CA ARG A 431 -10.16 23.37 0.49
C ARG A 431 -10.51 23.02 -0.96
N GLU A 432 -11.40 23.77 -1.59
CA GLU A 432 -11.89 23.48 -2.95
C GLU A 432 -12.58 22.10 -3.07
N LEU A 433 -13.10 21.60 -1.95
CA LEU A 433 -13.78 20.30 -1.83
C LEU A 433 -15.32 20.43 -1.83
N TYR A 434 -15.84 21.65 -1.96
CA TYR A 434 -17.29 21.89 -1.92
C TYR A 434 -17.93 21.46 -3.25
N GLN A 435 -18.26 20.16 -3.38
CA GLN A 435 -18.82 19.55 -4.58
C GLN A 435 -20.33 19.79 -4.72
N SER A 436 -20.92 19.38 -5.85
CA SER A 436 -22.33 19.65 -6.19
C SER A 436 -23.33 19.07 -5.18
N LEU A 437 -23.13 17.84 -4.71
CA LEU A 437 -24.02 17.20 -3.74
C LEU A 437 -23.88 17.80 -2.33
N ASP A 438 -22.66 18.04 -1.84
CA ASP A 438 -22.45 18.71 -0.54
C ASP A 438 -23.01 20.14 -0.55
N ARG A 439 -22.91 20.84 -1.70
CA ARG A 439 -23.55 22.14 -1.90
C ARG A 439 -25.05 22.05 -1.76
N LEU A 440 -25.66 21.08 -2.43
CA LEU A 440 -27.10 20.87 -2.36
C LEU A 440 -27.53 20.65 -0.90
N VAL A 441 -26.94 19.69 -0.21
CA VAL A 441 -27.32 19.33 1.16
C VAL A 441 -27.10 20.49 2.15
N LEU A 442 -25.88 21.05 2.19
CA LEU A 442 -25.56 22.10 3.15
C LEU A 442 -26.30 23.42 2.86
N ALA A 443 -26.66 23.69 1.59
CA ALA A 443 -27.50 24.85 1.26
C ALA A 443 -28.94 24.67 1.72
N HIS A 444 -29.48 23.44 1.74
CA HIS A 444 -30.78 23.17 2.35
C HIS A 444 -30.70 23.32 3.87
N PHE A 445 -29.69 22.72 4.51
CA PHE A 445 -29.49 22.85 5.95
C PHE A 445 -29.37 24.31 6.41
N ALA A 446 -28.74 25.16 5.62
CA ALA A 446 -28.60 26.58 5.90
C ALA A 446 -29.92 27.39 5.82
N GLN A 447 -31.01 26.82 5.29
CA GLN A 447 -32.34 27.45 5.24
C GLN A 447 -33.12 27.28 6.54
N LEU A 448 -32.73 26.34 7.40
CA LEU A 448 -33.40 26.16 8.69
C LEU A 448 -33.14 27.38 9.59
N PRO A 449 -34.18 27.88 10.29
CA PRO A 449 -33.98 28.85 11.35
C PRO A 449 -33.16 28.26 12.50
N VAL A 450 -32.66 29.10 13.40
CA VAL A 450 -31.78 28.69 14.52
C VAL A 450 -32.49 27.72 15.49
N GLU A 451 -33.80 27.89 15.64
CA GLU A 451 -34.67 27.00 16.42
C GLU A 451 -35.88 26.63 15.55
N PRO A 452 -35.74 25.64 14.65
CA PRO A 452 -36.81 25.21 13.76
C PRO A 452 -37.88 24.44 14.54
N GLU A 453 -39.13 24.60 14.13
CA GLU A 453 -40.19 23.69 14.56
C GLU A 453 -40.00 22.33 13.87
N ILE A 454 -40.53 21.26 14.47
CA ILE A 454 -40.46 19.89 13.89
C ILE A 454 -41.01 19.89 12.45
N GLY A 455 -42.07 20.67 12.19
CA GLY A 455 -42.64 20.83 10.86
C GLY A 455 -41.67 21.42 9.83
N ASP A 456 -40.82 22.38 10.23
CA ASP A 456 -39.80 22.97 9.35
C ASP A 456 -38.76 21.94 8.94
N VAL A 457 -38.32 21.11 9.90
CA VAL A 457 -37.36 20.03 9.67
C VAL A 457 -37.96 18.97 8.74
N ALA A 458 -39.21 18.56 9.00
CA ALA A 458 -39.90 17.57 8.17
C ALA A 458 -40.09 18.04 6.72
N ILE A 459 -40.50 19.30 6.51
CA ILE A 459 -40.62 19.90 5.17
C ILE A 459 -39.27 19.90 4.45
N LEU A 460 -38.21 20.31 5.15
CA LEU A 460 -36.87 20.35 4.59
C LEU A 460 -36.35 18.97 4.20
N LEU A 461 -36.51 17.96 5.07
CA LEU A 461 -36.04 16.60 4.77
C LEU A 461 -36.78 16.01 3.57
N LYS A 462 -38.08 16.27 3.45
CA LYS A 462 -38.88 15.84 2.30
C LYS A 462 -38.43 16.51 1.00
N ASP A 463 -38.22 17.83 0.99
CA ASP A 463 -37.71 18.54 -0.19
C ASP A 463 -36.29 18.07 -0.57
N LEU A 464 -35.43 17.91 0.43
CA LEU A 464 -34.06 17.43 0.25
C LEU A 464 -34.02 16.03 -0.38
N GLY A 465 -34.83 15.10 0.10
CA GLY A 465 -34.95 13.76 -0.48
C GLY A 465 -35.35 13.79 -1.95
N SER A 466 -36.33 14.62 -2.32
CA SER A 466 -36.76 14.80 -3.71
C SER A 466 -35.62 15.30 -4.59
N ARG A 467 -34.89 16.33 -4.15
CA ARG A 467 -33.77 16.90 -4.91
C ARG A 467 -32.57 15.97 -5.03
N ILE A 468 -32.29 15.17 -4.00
CA ILE A 468 -31.25 14.14 -4.08
C ILE A 468 -31.63 13.08 -5.11
N ASN A 469 -32.90 12.67 -5.16
CA ASN A 469 -33.39 11.74 -6.18
C ASN A 469 -33.24 12.31 -7.59
N GLU A 470 -33.63 13.57 -7.82
CA GLU A 470 -33.41 14.27 -9.10
C GLU A 470 -31.93 14.32 -9.48
N TRP A 471 -31.07 14.65 -8.51
CA TRP A 471 -29.63 14.68 -8.71
C TRP A 471 -29.07 13.30 -9.07
N ASN A 472 -29.53 12.23 -8.41
CA ASN A 472 -29.11 10.86 -8.69
C ASN A 472 -29.51 10.42 -10.10
N VAL A 473 -30.72 10.75 -10.55
CA VAL A 473 -31.20 10.44 -11.91
C VAL A 473 -30.38 11.17 -12.96
N GLY A 474 -30.06 12.45 -12.75
CA GLY A 474 -29.25 13.26 -13.68
C GLY A 474 -27.76 12.87 -13.71
N ASN A 475 -27.28 12.13 -12.72
CA ASN A 475 -25.88 11.70 -12.59
C ASN A 475 -25.75 10.17 -12.60
N SER A 476 -26.69 9.45 -13.21
CA SER A 476 -26.69 7.99 -13.34
C SER A 476 -25.41 7.51 -14.03
N GLY A 477 -24.45 7.01 -13.24
CA GLY A 477 -23.08 6.77 -13.69
C GLY A 477 -22.02 7.31 -12.73
N LEU A 478 -22.40 8.06 -11.69
CA LEU A 478 -21.61 8.21 -10.47
C LEU A 478 -22.35 7.42 -9.40
N THR A 479 -21.82 6.28 -8.97
CA THR A 479 -22.44 5.51 -7.89
C THR A 479 -22.64 6.44 -6.68
N PRO A 480 -23.87 6.64 -6.19
CA PRO A 480 -24.14 7.49 -5.02
C PRO A 480 -23.60 6.94 -3.70
N THR A 481 -22.76 5.90 -3.73
CA THR A 481 -22.35 5.15 -2.54
C THR A 481 -21.15 5.72 -1.81
N GLU A 482 -20.43 6.72 -2.32
CA GLU A 482 -19.06 6.89 -1.83
C GLU A 482 -18.89 7.61 -0.49
N ASN A 483 -19.82 8.48 -0.05
CA ASN A 483 -19.47 9.36 1.06
C ASN A 483 -20.48 9.42 2.22
N LEU A 484 -21.72 9.88 2.01
CA LEU A 484 -22.70 10.03 3.10
C LEU A 484 -24.10 9.55 2.69
N PRO A 485 -24.89 8.95 3.61
CA PRO A 485 -26.12 8.27 3.25
C PRO A 485 -27.33 9.23 3.21
N TYR A 486 -27.21 10.36 2.51
CA TYR A 486 -28.16 11.47 2.59
C TYR A 486 -29.62 11.08 2.33
N LEU A 487 -29.89 10.30 1.28
CA LEU A 487 -31.26 9.90 0.92
C LEU A 487 -31.89 9.01 1.99
N VAL A 488 -31.23 7.88 2.30
CA VAL A 488 -31.70 6.89 3.28
C VAL A 488 -31.90 7.54 4.65
N TRP A 489 -30.93 8.37 5.06
CA TRP A 489 -31.04 9.13 6.30
C TRP A 489 -32.24 10.09 6.29
N SER A 490 -32.41 10.88 5.23
CA SER A 490 -33.51 11.86 5.16
C SER A 490 -34.88 11.21 5.22
N GLU A 491 -35.06 10.05 4.58
CA GLU A 491 -36.31 9.28 4.60
C GLU A 491 -36.57 8.65 5.98
N GLN A 492 -35.53 8.10 6.62
CA GLN A 492 -35.62 7.55 7.98
C GLN A 492 -35.96 8.63 9.00
N THR A 493 -35.20 9.72 9.06
CA THR A 493 -35.43 10.82 9.99
C THR A 493 -36.80 11.47 9.75
N PHE A 494 -37.22 11.63 8.49
CA PHE A 494 -38.57 12.12 8.19
C PHE A 494 -39.68 11.17 8.68
N SER A 495 -39.44 9.86 8.67
CA SER A 495 -40.41 8.87 9.16
C SER A 495 -40.50 8.80 10.68
N GLU A 496 -39.45 9.24 11.39
CA GLU A 496 -39.37 9.27 12.86
C GLU A 496 -39.96 10.55 13.47
N LEU A 497 -39.96 11.66 12.71
CA LEU A 497 -40.59 12.94 13.06
C LEU A 497 -42.11 12.92 12.81
#